data_AF-A0A9J7YQU0-F1
#
_entry.id   AF-A0A9J7YQU0-F1
#
_cell.length_a   1.000
_cell.length_b   1.000
_cell.length_c   1.000
_cell.angle_alpha   90.00
_cell.angle_beta   90.00
_cell.angle_gamma   90.00
#
_symmetry.space_group_name_H-M   'P 1'
#
loop_
_entity.id
_entity.type
_entity.pdbx_description
1 polymer ?
#
loop_
_entity_poly.entity_id
_entity_poly.type
_entity_poly.pdbx_seq_one_letter_code
_entity_poly.pdbx_strand_id
1 'polypeptide(L)'
;TTTITIKTKKNDIRPKTHCEQHRDSLHDVPLIGAFIPQCDEDGQYRPQQCHGSTGHCWCVDSRGQERAGTRTPPGAPTINCDEPGKKQ
;
A
#
# COMPACT_ATOMS: atom_id res chain seq x y z
N THR A 1 -5.67 4.87 43.54
CA THR A 1 -4.92 5.45 42.41
C THR A 1 -4.87 4.43 41.30
N THR A 2 -5.74 4.56 40.31
CA THR A 2 -5.82 3.62 39.18
C THR A 2 -4.70 3.96 38.22
N THR A 3 -3.62 3.20 38.27
CA THR A 3 -2.48 3.37 37.37
C THR A 3 -2.95 3.01 35.95
N ILE A 4 -3.21 4.03 35.13
CA ILE A 4 -3.51 3.84 33.72
C ILE A 4 -2.24 3.33 33.06
N THR A 5 -2.18 2.02 32.80
CA THR A 5 -1.13 1.42 31.99
C THR A 5 -1.32 1.92 30.56
N ILE A 6 -0.67 3.04 30.22
CA ILE A 6 -0.52 3.47 28.84
C ILE A 6 0.16 2.29 28.14
N LYS A 7 -0.59 1.57 27.29
CA LYS A 7 -0.06 0.51 26.45
C LYS A 7 0.92 1.15 25.47
N THR A 8 2.17 1.32 25.89
CA THR A 8 3.28 1.50 24.97
C THR A 8 3.33 0.23 24.12
N LYS A 9 2.65 0.25 22.96
CA LYS A 9 2.81 -0.73 21.90
C LYS A 9 4.23 -0.59 21.36
N LYS A 10 5.19 -1.17 22.06
CA LYS A 10 6.56 -1.40 21.59
C LYS A 10 6.92 -2.82 21.98
N ASN A 11 6.49 -3.81 21.18
CA ASN A 11 7.21 -5.08 21.09
C ASN A 11 6.87 -5.88 19.82
N ASP A 12 7.29 -5.38 18.66
CA ASP A 12 7.49 -6.18 17.44
C ASP A 12 8.75 -5.61 16.75
N ILE A 13 9.91 -6.19 17.00
CA ILE A 13 11.24 -5.63 16.66
C ILE A 13 11.61 -5.96 15.21
N ARG A 14 10.72 -5.64 14.26
CA ARG A 14 11.09 -5.48 12.85
C ARG A 14 10.83 -4.03 12.47
N PRO A 15 11.85 -3.30 11.96
CA PRO A 15 11.61 -1.94 11.47
C PRO A 15 10.53 -2.01 10.39
N LYS A 16 9.49 -1.18 10.52
CA LYS A 16 8.45 -1.08 9.51
C LYS A 16 9.07 -0.68 8.19
N THR A 17 8.66 -1.38 7.14
CA THR A 17 8.97 -1.05 5.75
C THR A 17 8.26 0.24 5.32
N HIS A 18 8.65 0.78 4.16
CA HIS A 18 8.01 1.98 3.60
C HIS A 18 6.50 1.77 3.37
N CYS A 19 6.08 0.58 2.89
CA CYS A 19 4.66 0.29 2.65
C CYS A 19 3.86 0.20 3.96
N GLU A 20 4.36 -0.53 4.96
CA GLU A 20 3.70 -0.66 6.26
C GLU A 20 3.58 0.70 6.96
N GLN A 21 4.63 1.53 6.89
CA GLN A 21 4.61 2.88 7.45
C GLN A 21 3.59 3.78 6.74
N HIS A 22 3.51 3.71 5.40
CA HIS A 22 2.53 4.48 4.63
C HIS A 22 1.10 4.04 4.99
N ARG A 23 0.82 2.72 5.01
CA ARG A 23 -0.47 2.18 5.45
C ARG A 23 -0.84 2.68 6.84
N ASP A 24 0.10 2.62 7.78
CA ASP A 24 -0.19 2.96 9.17
C ASP A 24 -0.39 4.46 9.40
N SER A 25 0.23 5.30 8.58
CA SER A 25 0.03 6.75 8.61
C SER A 25 -1.38 7.17 8.17
N LEU A 26 -2.11 6.28 7.48
CA LEU A 26 -3.48 6.52 7.03
C LEU A 26 -4.56 5.99 8.02
N HIS A 27 -4.18 5.25 9.07
CA HIS A 27 -5.14 4.67 10.03
C HIS A 27 -5.84 5.69 10.93
N ASP A 28 -5.24 6.87 11.16
CA ASP A 28 -5.80 7.90 12.05
C ASP A 28 -6.81 8.84 11.34
N VAL A 29 -7.07 8.61 10.06
CA VAL A 29 -7.84 9.53 9.23
C VAL A 29 -9.08 8.80 8.70
N PRO A 30 -10.31 9.28 8.97
CA PRO A 30 -11.53 8.70 8.41
C PRO A 30 -11.62 9.05 6.91
N LEU A 31 -10.78 8.39 6.11
CA LEU A 31 -10.68 8.60 4.68
C LEU A 31 -11.55 7.59 3.96
N ILE A 32 -12.87 7.81 4.01
CA ILE A 32 -13.78 7.14 3.09
C ILE A 32 -13.31 7.52 1.68
N GLY A 33 -12.75 6.55 0.96
CA GLY A 33 -12.26 6.74 -0.39
C GLY A 33 -10.75 7.01 -0.55
N ALA A 34 -9.93 7.00 0.50
CA ALA A 34 -8.47 7.08 0.30
C ALA A 34 -7.89 5.81 -0.31
N PHE A 35 -6.77 6.00 -0.99
CA PHE A 35 -5.91 4.92 -1.42
C PHE A 35 -5.10 4.42 -0.22
N ILE A 36 -5.32 3.16 0.15
CA ILE A 36 -4.50 2.44 1.13
C ILE A 36 -3.55 1.53 0.35
N PRO A 37 -2.22 1.69 0.48
CA PRO A 37 -1.28 0.85 -0.24
C PRO A 37 -1.39 -0.61 0.22
N GLN A 38 -1.38 -1.55 -0.72
CA GLN A 38 -1.22 -2.97 -0.42
C GLN A 38 0.27 -3.31 -0.26
N CYS A 39 0.56 -4.07 0.79
CA CYS A 39 1.89 -4.59 1.08
C CYS A 39 1.87 -6.12 0.99
N ASP A 40 3.00 -6.73 0.67
CA ASP A 40 3.17 -8.18 0.71
C ASP A 40 3.54 -8.69 2.12
N GLU A 41 3.86 -9.98 2.22
CA GLU A 41 4.20 -10.65 3.48
C GLU A 41 5.53 -10.15 4.08
N ASP A 42 6.44 -9.67 3.22
CA ASP A 42 7.70 -9.03 3.60
C ASP A 42 7.52 -7.54 3.98
N GLY A 43 6.31 -7.01 3.80
CA GLY A 43 5.99 -5.59 4.00
C GLY A 43 6.38 -4.70 2.82
N GLN A 44 6.83 -5.25 1.70
CA GLN A 44 7.17 -4.47 0.51
C GLN A 44 5.90 -4.10 -0.26
N TYR A 45 5.99 -3.10 -1.13
CA TYR A 45 4.86 -2.74 -1.99
C TYR A 45 4.54 -3.88 -2.93
N ARG A 46 3.27 -4.28 -3.00
CA ARG A 46 2.83 -5.19 -4.06
C ARG A 46 3.08 -4.51 -5.41
N PRO A 47 3.64 -5.21 -6.42
CA PRO A 47 3.89 -4.63 -7.74
C PRO A 47 2.65 -4.04 -8.39
N GLN A 48 1.47 -4.59 -8.08
CA GLN A 48 0.17 -4.06 -8.47
C GLN A 48 -0.53 -3.46 -7.25
N GLN A 49 -0.93 -2.20 -7.36
CA GLN A 49 -1.72 -1.50 -6.35
C GLN A 49 -3.09 -1.18 -6.92
N CYS A 50 -4.13 -1.34 -6.10
CA CYS A 50 -5.50 -1.03 -6.48
C CYS A 50 -6.13 -0.05 -5.50
N HIS A 51 -6.84 0.93 -6.05
CA HIS A 51 -7.65 1.88 -5.29
C HIS A 51 -9.07 1.37 -5.17
N GLY A 52 -9.39 0.73 -4.04
CA GLY A 52 -10.69 0.11 -3.82
C GLY A 52 -11.90 1.03 -4.00
N SER A 53 -11.74 2.35 -3.79
CA SER A 53 -12.83 3.32 -3.96
C SER A 53 -13.15 3.66 -5.41
N THR A 54 -12.17 3.64 -6.30
CA THR A 54 -12.34 4.00 -7.71
C THR A 54 -12.26 2.78 -8.63
N GLY A 55 -11.82 1.64 -8.10
CA GLY A 55 -11.58 0.41 -8.85
C GLY A 55 -10.41 0.47 -9.83
N HIS A 56 -9.59 1.53 -9.78
CA HIS A 56 -8.41 1.65 -10.63
C HIS A 56 -7.25 0.85 -10.04
N CYS A 57 -6.47 0.19 -10.90
CA CYS A 57 -5.24 -0.50 -10.51
C CYS A 57 -4.07 0.06 -11.32
N TRP A 58 -2.85 -0.01 -10.79
CA TRP A 58 -1.63 0.41 -11.48
C TRP A 58 -0.43 -0.38 -10.97
N CYS A 59 0.65 -0.38 -11.75
CA CYS A 59 1.91 -0.97 -11.29
C CYS A 59 2.73 0.06 -10.51
N VAL A 60 3.40 -0.38 -9.47
CA VAL A 60 4.34 0.43 -8.69
C VAL A 60 5.75 -0.15 -8.68
N ASP A 61 6.73 0.69 -8.37
CA ASP A 61 8.09 0.26 -8.05
C ASP A 61 8.24 -0.21 -6.59
N SER A 62 9.44 -0.63 -6.19
CA SER A 62 9.75 -1.05 -4.82
C SER A 62 9.58 0.06 -3.76
N ARG A 63 9.46 1.31 -4.17
CA ARG A 63 9.18 2.46 -3.30
C ARG A 63 7.69 2.79 -3.24
N GLY A 64 6.85 2.12 -4.04
CA GLY A 64 5.42 2.37 -4.13
C GLY A 64 5.05 3.48 -5.11
N GLN A 65 5.97 3.92 -5.98
CA GLN A 65 5.68 4.93 -7.00
C GLN A 65 5.02 4.30 -8.22
N GLU A 66 3.92 4.91 -8.68
CA GLU A 66 3.23 4.50 -9.90
C GLU A 66 4.16 4.56 -11.13
N ARG A 67 4.12 3.49 -11.93
CA ARG A 67 4.74 3.44 -13.24
C ARG A 67 3.79 4.08 -14.27
N ALA A 68 4.26 5.13 -14.94
CA ALA A 68 3.48 5.83 -15.95
C ALA A 68 2.94 4.88 -17.02
N GLY A 69 1.65 5.03 -17.36
CA GLY A 69 0.96 4.23 -18.38
C GLY A 69 0.49 2.85 -17.91
N THR A 70 0.65 2.51 -16.62
CA THR A 70 0.18 1.22 -16.08
C THR A 70 -1.18 1.30 -15.39
N ARG A 71 -1.74 2.50 -15.24
CA ARG A 71 -3.03 2.70 -14.58
C ARG A 71 -4.19 2.25 -15.46
N THR A 72 -4.92 1.26 -14.98
CA THR A 72 -6.06 0.64 -15.64
C THR A 72 -7.37 0.99 -14.92
N PRO A 73 -8.47 1.22 -15.64
CA PRO A 73 -9.80 1.43 -15.06
C PRO A 73 -10.40 0.11 -14.54
N PRO A 74 -11.45 0.16 -13.69
CA PRO A 74 -12.16 -1.03 -13.27
C PRO A 74 -12.70 -1.81 -14.47
N GLY A 75 -12.47 -3.12 -14.51
CA GLY A 75 -12.90 -4.02 -15.59
C GLY A 75 -11.95 -4.10 -16.79
N ALA A 76 -10.83 -3.38 -16.77
CA ALA A 76 -9.75 -3.55 -17.75
C ALA A 76 -9.01 -4.89 -17.55
N PRO A 77 -8.33 -5.39 -18.59
CA PRO A 77 -7.47 -6.56 -18.47
C PRO A 77 -6.35 -6.33 -17.44
N THR A 78 -6.00 -7.38 -16.72
CA THR A 78 -4.91 -7.38 -15.74
C THR A 78 -3.58 -7.08 -16.41
N ILE A 79 -2.90 -6.03 -15.94
CA ILE A 79 -1.53 -5.71 -16.36
C ILE A 79 -0.52 -6.54 -15.55
N ASN A 80 0.48 -7.10 -16.23
CA ASN A 80 1.58 -7.80 -15.57
C ASN A 80 2.57 -6.76 -15.00
N CYS A 81 2.68 -6.72 -13.67
CA CYS A 81 3.56 -5.77 -12.97
C CYS A 81 4.92 -6.38 -12.57
N ASP A 82 5.15 -7.67 -12.82
CA ASP A 82 6.39 -8.38 -12.49
C ASP A 82 7.52 -8.06 -13.49
N GLU A 83 7.20 -7.53 -14.68
CA GLU A 83 8.20 -7.10 -15.66
C GLU A 83 8.43 -5.56 -15.57
N PRO A 84 9.55 -5.11 -14.98
CA PRO A 84 9.97 -3.72 -15.01
C PRO A 84 10.52 -3.37 -16.40
N GLY A 85 9.66 -3.06 -17.37
CA GLY A 85 10.15 -2.42 -18.61
C GLY A 85 9.33 -2.52 -19.88
N LYS A 86 8.29 -3.37 -19.98
CA LYS A 86 7.46 -3.36 -21.20
C LYS A 86 6.42 -2.26 -21.11
N LYS A 87 6.59 -1.20 -21.92
CA LYS A 87 5.46 -0.40 -22.40
C LYS A 87 4.56 -1.38 -23.16
N GLN A 88 3.39 -1.70 -22.61
CA GLN A 88 2.36 -2.43 -23.34
C GLN A 88 1.70 -1.47 -24.34
#